data_AF-A0ABD5WP51-F1
#
_entry.id   AF-A0ABD5WP51-F1
#
_cell.length_a   1.000
_cell.length_b   1.000
_cell.length_c   1.000
_cell.angle_alpha   90.00
_cell.angle_beta   90.00
_cell.angle_gamma   90.00
#
_symmetry.space_group_name_H-M   'P 1'
#
loop_
_entity.id
_entity.type
_entity.pdbx_description
1 polymer ?
#
loop_
_entity_poly.entity_id
_entity_poly.type
_entity_poly.pdbx_seq_one_letter_code
_entity_poly.pdbx_strand_id
1 'polypeptide(L)'
;MTTDGGVPGQGSVTMYGELHDMGAGANSADVWFAWGFQNEGFPHTTGRQSLSSPGEFTAVVDGLRDGETIQFKAVAEDNDDGDRDEGTVHLRRP
;
A
#
# COMPACT_ATOMS: atom_id res chain seq x y z
N MET A 1 -36.64 -3.57 -16.21
CA MET A 1 -35.53 -4.22 -15.48
C MET A 1 -34.34 -4.18 -16.40
N THR A 2 -33.43 -3.24 -16.17
CA THR A 2 -32.13 -3.23 -16.84
C THR A 2 -31.13 -3.36 -15.72
N THR A 3 -30.60 -4.56 -15.56
CA THR A 3 -29.48 -4.87 -14.68
C THR A 3 -28.26 -4.15 -15.23
N ASP A 4 -28.09 -2.88 -14.87
CA ASP A 4 -26.77 -2.26 -14.92
C ASP A 4 -26.02 -2.79 -13.71
N GLY A 5 -25.49 -4.00 -13.86
CA GLY A 5 -24.53 -4.56 -12.93
C GLY A 5 -23.32 -3.65 -12.98
N GLY A 6 -23.20 -2.76 -11.99
CA GLY A 6 -22.08 -1.85 -11.83
C GLY A 6 -20.79 -2.59 -12.15
N VAL A 7 -20.13 -2.16 -13.21
CA VAL A 7 -18.82 -2.64 -13.63
C VAL A 7 -17.95 -2.78 -12.38
N PRO A 8 -17.33 -3.95 -12.10
CA PRO A 8 -16.36 -4.04 -11.03
C PRO A 8 -15.32 -2.95 -11.26
N GLY A 9 -15.05 -2.20 -10.19
CA GLY A 9 -14.55 -0.84 -10.20
C GLY A 9 -13.49 -0.51 -11.25
N GLN A 10 -13.76 0.50 -12.07
CA GLN A 10 -12.81 1.03 -13.07
C GLN A 10 -11.76 1.97 -12.46
N GLY A 11 -11.70 2.07 -11.13
CA GLY A 11 -10.70 2.88 -10.43
C GLY A 11 -9.39 2.12 -10.24
N SER A 12 -8.30 2.76 -10.61
CA SER A 12 -6.94 2.38 -10.21
C SER A 12 -6.37 3.48 -9.32
N VAL A 13 -5.71 3.12 -8.22
CA VAL A 13 -4.93 4.06 -7.41
C VAL A 13 -3.47 3.65 -7.44
N THR A 14 -2.57 4.64 -7.56
CA THR A 14 -1.15 4.41 -7.29
C THR A 14 -0.86 4.85 -5.86
N MET A 15 -0.39 3.91 -5.04
CA MET A 15 0.10 4.15 -3.70
C MET A 15 1.60 4.46 -3.78
N TYR A 16 2.02 5.52 -3.11
CA TYR A 16 3.41 5.96 -3.04
C TYR A 16 3.86 5.86 -1.60
N GLY A 17 5.04 5.30 -1.38
CA GLY A 17 5.64 5.13 -0.08
C GLY A 17 7.11 5.43 -0.18
N GLU A 18 7.70 5.88 0.93
CA GLU A 18 9.13 6.12 1.02
C GLU A 18 9.66 5.39 2.23
N LEU A 19 10.68 4.56 2.01
CA LEU A 19 11.45 3.95 3.07
C LEU A 19 12.58 4.91 3.42
N HIS A 20 12.48 5.60 4.56
CA HIS A 20 13.51 6.55 4.98
C HIS A 20 14.68 5.88 5.70
N ASP A 21 14.40 4.81 6.43
CA ASP A 21 15.40 4.06 7.19
C ASP A 21 15.05 2.57 7.13
N MET A 22 16.08 1.72 7.05
CA MET A 22 15.90 0.27 7.04
C MET A 22 16.07 -0.34 8.43
N GLY A 23 16.42 0.46 9.44
CA GLY A 23 16.89 -0.04 10.73
C GLY A 23 18.40 -0.23 10.74
N ALA A 24 19.01 -0.04 11.92
CA ALA A 24 20.44 -0.19 12.12
C ALA A 24 20.84 -1.67 12.07
N GLY A 25 21.33 -2.13 10.91
CA GLY A 25 21.82 -3.51 10.72
C GLY A 25 21.15 -4.25 9.56
N ALA A 26 20.05 -3.72 9.04
CA ALA A 26 19.33 -4.30 7.91
C ALA A 26 20.14 -4.20 6.61
N ASN A 27 20.31 -5.32 5.92
CA ASN A 27 20.85 -5.34 4.55
C ASN A 27 19.75 -5.20 3.49
N SER A 28 18.52 -5.56 3.86
CA SER A 28 17.33 -5.41 3.02
C SER A 28 16.04 -5.36 3.84
N ALA A 29 15.08 -4.56 3.40
CA ALA A 29 13.75 -4.49 3.99
C ALA A 29 12.69 -4.85 2.94
N ASP A 30 11.69 -5.64 3.36
CA ASP A 30 10.50 -5.90 2.56
C ASP A 30 9.47 -4.80 2.82
N VAL A 31 9.09 -4.10 1.76
CA VAL A 31 8.06 -3.07 1.80
C VAL A 31 6.80 -3.49 1.06
N TRP A 32 5.64 -3.15 1.61
CA TRP A 32 4.36 -3.35 0.95
C TRP A 32 3.33 -2.34 1.46
N PHE A 33 2.21 -2.23 0.74
CA PHE A 33 1.08 -1.46 1.21
C PHE A 33 -0.01 -2.39 1.74
N ALA A 34 -0.53 -2.08 2.91
CA ALA A 34 -1.78 -2.66 3.39
C ALA A 34 -2.89 -1.64 3.16
N TRP A 35 -3.99 -2.06 2.54
CA TRP A 35 -5.08 -1.19 2.13
C TRP A 35 -6.45 -1.81 2.40
N GLY A 36 -7.46 -0.94 2.44
CA GLY A 36 -8.85 -1.32 2.60
C GLY A 36 -9.78 -0.14 2.40
N PHE A 37 -11.08 -0.42 2.38
CA PHE A 37 -12.08 0.64 2.39
C PHE A 37 -12.09 1.36 3.74
N GLN A 38 -12.48 2.63 3.72
CA GLN A 38 -12.59 3.43 4.93
C GLN A 38 -13.54 2.73 5.91
N ASN A 39 -13.12 2.61 7.17
CA ASN A 39 -13.81 1.89 8.25
C ASN A 39 -13.80 0.34 8.15
N GLU A 40 -13.18 -0.26 7.13
CA GLU A 40 -13.02 -1.73 7.03
C GLU A 40 -11.62 -2.21 7.49
N GLY A 41 -10.74 -1.28 7.84
CA GLY A 41 -9.35 -1.59 8.19
C GLY A 41 -8.46 -1.80 6.95
N PHE A 42 -7.53 -2.75 7.04
CA PHE A 42 -6.55 -3.07 5.99
C PHE A 42 -6.54 -4.58 5.65
N PRO A 43 -7.64 -5.16 5.17
CA PRO A 43 -7.72 -6.60 4.87
C PRO A 43 -6.94 -7.01 3.62
N HIS A 44 -6.53 -6.05 2.78
CA HIS A 44 -5.80 -6.31 1.54
C HIS A 44 -4.36 -5.83 1.64
N THR A 45 -3.46 -6.51 0.97
CA THR A 45 -2.05 -6.11 0.83
C THR A 45 -1.64 -6.15 -0.62
N THR A 46 -0.71 -5.28 -1.00
CA THR A 46 -0.03 -5.35 -2.30
C THR A 46 1.05 -6.42 -2.29
N GLY A 47 1.67 -6.67 -3.44
CA GLY A 47 2.90 -7.45 -3.49
C GLY A 47 4.00 -6.82 -2.65
N ARG A 48 4.82 -7.66 -2.00
CA ARG A 48 6.03 -7.24 -1.28
C ARG A 48 7.13 -6.90 -2.28
N GLN A 49 7.86 -5.84 -1.98
CA GLN A 49 9.03 -5.39 -2.73
C GLN A 49 10.21 -5.37 -1.77
N SER A 50 11.27 -6.11 -2.09
CA SER A 50 12.48 -6.09 -1.28
C SER A 50 13.39 -4.94 -1.73
N LEU A 51 13.68 -4.02 -0.81
CA LEU A 51 14.60 -2.91 -1.01
C LEU A 51 15.91 -3.19 -0.27
N SER A 52 17.04 -2.98 -0.93
CA SER A 52 18.38 -3.08 -0.33
C SER A 52 18.93 -1.71 0.11
N SER A 53 18.14 -0.65 -0.04
CA SER A 53 18.48 0.72 0.36
C SER A 53 17.19 1.52 0.62
N PRO A 54 17.23 2.56 1.48
CA PRO A 54 16.14 3.53 1.59
C PRO A 54 15.79 4.10 0.22
N GLY A 55 14.49 4.32 -0.03
CA GLY A 55 14.02 4.78 -1.32
C GLY A 55 12.50 4.75 -1.46
N GLU A 56 12.04 5.33 -2.55
CA GLU A 56 10.62 5.36 -2.89
C GLU A 56 10.18 4.01 -3.48
N PHE A 57 8.98 3.59 -3.13
CA PHE A 57 8.32 2.43 -3.69
C PHE A 57 6.86 2.73 -3.98
N THR A 58 6.34 2.06 -5.01
CA THR A 58 4.98 2.30 -5.49
C THR A 58 4.27 1.00 -5.79
N ALA A 59 2.98 0.97 -5.50
CA ALA A 59 2.11 -0.13 -5.89
C ALA A 59 0.83 0.39 -6.54
N VAL A 60 0.36 -0.32 -7.56
CA VAL A 60 -0.91 -0.04 -8.23
C VAL A 60 -1.95 -1.02 -7.71
N VAL A 61 -3.10 -0.49 -7.31
CA VAL A 61 -4.27 -1.28 -6.93
C VAL A 61 -5.40 -0.95 -7.89
N ASP A 62 -5.80 -1.95 -8.66
CA ASP A 62 -6.90 -1.91 -9.61
C ASP A 62 -8.18 -2.52 -9.01
N GLY A 63 -9.32 -2.29 -9.65
CA GLY A 63 -10.61 -2.85 -9.22
C GLY A 63 -11.30 -2.06 -8.11
N LEU A 64 -10.89 -0.81 -7.89
CA LEU A 64 -11.49 0.06 -6.88
C LEU A 64 -12.83 0.61 -7.38
N ARG A 65 -13.86 0.46 -6.54
CA ARG A 65 -15.19 0.98 -6.83
C ARG A 65 -15.16 2.50 -6.85
N ASP A 66 -15.81 3.08 -7.85
CA ASP A 66 -15.87 4.53 -8.02
C ASP A 66 -16.63 5.18 -6.84
N GLY A 67 -16.10 6.28 -6.32
CA GLY A 67 -16.69 7.00 -5.18
C GLY A 67 -16.36 6.45 -3.79
N GLU A 68 -15.69 5.31 -3.67
CA GLU A 68 -15.24 4.80 -2.37
C GLU A 68 -14.01 5.55 -1.85
N THR A 69 -13.98 5.79 -0.54
CA THR A 69 -12.77 6.27 0.13
C THR A 69 -11.99 5.06 0.62
N ILE A 70 -10.73 4.95 0.19
CA ILE A 70 -9.81 3.92 0.67
C ILE A 70 -8.82 4.50 1.65
N GLN A 71 -8.30 3.65 2.53
CA GLN A 71 -7.18 3.93 3.41
C GLN A 71 -6.08 2.93 3.12
N PHE A 72 -4.83 3.37 3.21
CA PHE A 72 -3.68 2.49 3.13
C PHE A 72 -2.57 2.97 4.04
N LYS A 73 -1.69 2.03 4.38
CA LYS A 73 -0.46 2.26 5.12
C LYS A 73 0.70 1.60 4.40
N ALA A 74 1.85 2.24 4.45
CA ALA A 74 3.11 1.63 4.08
C ALA A 74 3.60 0.78 5.26
N VAL A 75 4.03 -0.44 4.98
CA VAL A 75 4.63 -1.34 5.97
C VAL A 75 6.01 -1.71 5.46
N ALA A 76 7.01 -1.56 6.32
CA ALA A 76 8.36 -2.03 6.11
C ALA A 76 8.69 -3.09 7.17
N GLU A 77 9.28 -4.20 6.74
CA GLU A 77 9.76 -5.29 7.60
C GLU A 77 11.23 -5.55 7.29
N ASP A 78 12.08 -5.42 8.30
CA ASP A 78 13.47 -5.84 8.20
C ASP A 78 13.53 -7.36 8.06
N ASN A 79 14.33 -7.84 7.10
CA ASN A 79 14.53 -9.27 6.87
C ASN A 79 15.50 -9.92 7.89
N ASP A 80 16.25 -9.13 8.66
CA ASP A 80 17.30 -9.61 9.57
C ASP A 80 16.74 -9.92 10.97
N ASP A 81 16.10 -8.95 11.64
CA ASP A 81 15.54 -9.12 13.00
C ASP A 81 13.99 -9.19 13.02
N GLY A 82 13.32 -8.91 11.89
CA GLY A 82 11.85 -8.89 11.81
C GLY A 82 11.20 -7.64 12.39
N ASP A 83 11.99 -6.60 12.65
CA ASP A 83 11.49 -5.30 13.08
C ASP A 83 10.57 -4.70 12.01
N ARG A 84 9.41 -4.21 12.45
CA ARG A 84 8.39 -3.60 11.59
C ARG A 84 8.23 -2.13 11.90
N ASP A 85 8.26 -1.33 10.85
CA ASP A 85 7.87 0.08 10.88
C ASP A 85 6.66 0.33 9.97
N GLU A 86 5.77 1.21 10.40
CA GLU A 86 4.52 1.52 9.70
C GLU A 86 4.37 3.04 9.47
N GLY A 87 4.33 3.44 8.20
CA GLY A 87 4.17 4.84 7.78
C GLY A 87 2.75 5.14 7.27
N THR A 88 2.20 6.29 7.67
CA THR A 88 0.92 6.79 7.12
C THR A 88 1.19 7.67 5.90
N VAL A 89 0.75 7.24 4.71
CA VAL A 89 0.88 8.01 3.47
C VAL A 89 -0.34 8.91 3.29
N HIS A 90 -0.12 10.21 3.09
CA HIS A 90 -1.17 11.15 2.71
C HIS A 90 -1.39 11.12 1.19
N LEU A 91 -2.59 10.72 0.74
CA LEU A 91 -3.02 10.85 -0.66
C LEU A 91 -3.09 12.33 -1.06
N ARG A 92 -2.30 12.72 -2.07
CA ARG A 92 -2.66 13.88 -2.90
C ARG A 92 -3.46 13.35 -4.08
N ARG A 93 -4.79 13.52 -4.05
CA ARG A 93 -5.58 13.43 -5.29
C ARG A 93 -5.24 14.67 -6.14
N PRO A 94 -5.00 14.53 -7.46
CA PRO A 94 -4.81 15.68 -8.35
C PRO A 94 -6.06 16.57 -8.43
#